data_AF-A0A9Q9VXX5-F1
#
_entry.id   AF-A0A9Q9VXX5-F1
#
_cell.length_a   1.000
_cell.length_b   1.000
_cell.length_c   1.000
_cell.angle_alpha   90.00
_cell.angle_beta   90.00
_cell.angle_gamma   90.00
#
_symmetry.space_group_name_H-M   'P 1'
#
loop_
_entity.id
_entity.type
_entity.pdbx_description
1 polymer ?
#
loop_
_entity_poly.entity_id
_entity_poly.type
_entity_poly.pdbx_seq_one_letter_code
_entity_poly.pdbx_strand_id
1 'polypeptide(L)'
;MALNQQLPFFNPRVPFCSPIQGGLLEGMSITVCGRVLPDANRFHVDLQNGSDVALHFNPRYNSGGYVIINSRMNGVWGEEKNKSQTSFPRGQLFALQILVTLSSYQPHHPAPPGSLKVPYKSIIDGGLRSGKVIIIQGVINSEGMEIFLRHRTGIAFYYRPHFDENVIVCNSYEDGKWGENETYELTLIKIGEPLQVTIFCSCHGYEVFVNGQQTHTYSHRYANLQEIDVLDIRGDVQLSFVQP
;
A
#
# COMPACT_ATOMS: atom_id res chain seq x y z
N MET A 1 -0.56 -27.92 0.96
CA MET A 1 -1.67 -27.20 0.30
C MET A 1 -1.30 -25.72 0.34
N ALA A 2 -1.08 -25.08 -0.81
CA ALA A 2 -0.90 -23.64 -0.82
C ALA A 2 -2.25 -23.01 -0.41
N LEU A 3 -2.26 -22.21 0.66
CA LEU A 3 -3.37 -21.29 0.88
C LEU A 3 -3.47 -20.45 -0.39
N ASN A 4 -4.61 -20.53 -1.09
CA ASN A 4 -4.90 -19.60 -2.18
C ASN A 4 -4.95 -18.20 -1.57
N GLN A 5 -3.82 -17.49 -1.60
CA GLN A 5 -3.73 -16.12 -1.14
C GLN A 5 -4.45 -15.28 -2.18
N GLN A 6 -5.55 -14.64 -1.77
CA GLN A 6 -6.31 -13.75 -2.65
C GLN A 6 -5.39 -12.65 -3.16
N LEU A 7 -5.34 -12.50 -4.48
CA LEU A 7 -4.57 -11.43 -5.12
C LEU A 7 -5.19 -10.07 -4.76
N PRO A 8 -4.37 -9.02 -4.61
CA PRO A 8 -4.86 -7.66 -4.38
C PRO A 8 -5.70 -7.16 -5.56
N PHE A 9 -6.62 -6.24 -5.27
CA PHE A 9 -7.36 -5.52 -6.30
C PHE A 9 -6.66 -4.18 -6.59
N PHE A 10 -6.21 -4.01 -7.83
CA PHE A 10 -5.62 -2.75 -8.30
C PHE A 10 -6.66 -1.90 -9.02
N ASN A 11 -6.77 -0.63 -8.63
CA ASN A 11 -7.69 0.35 -9.21
C ASN A 11 -9.15 -0.13 -9.41
N PRO A 12 -9.80 -0.72 -8.38
CA PRO A 12 -11.21 -1.09 -8.49
C PRO A 12 -12.11 0.14 -8.66
N ARG A 13 -13.14 0.04 -9.52
CA ARG A 13 -14.16 1.10 -9.66
C ARG A 13 -15.05 1.14 -8.42
N VAL A 14 -15.34 2.33 -7.92
CA VAL A 14 -16.28 2.55 -6.80
C VAL A 14 -17.69 2.82 -7.35
N PRO A 15 -18.76 2.17 -6.83
CA PRO A 15 -18.75 1.21 -5.72
C PRO A 15 -18.08 -0.12 -6.10
N PHE A 16 -17.26 -0.63 -5.18
CA PHE A 16 -16.55 -1.90 -5.33
C PHE A 16 -17.07 -2.90 -4.29
N CYS A 17 -17.31 -4.13 -4.72
CA CYS A 17 -17.66 -5.24 -3.84
C CYS A 17 -17.02 -6.52 -4.38
N SER A 18 -16.39 -7.28 -3.51
CA SER A 18 -15.80 -8.58 -3.84
C SER A 18 -15.82 -9.48 -2.60
N PRO A 19 -15.96 -10.81 -2.78
CA PRO A 19 -15.74 -11.75 -1.68
C PRO A 19 -14.30 -11.66 -1.16
N ILE A 20 -14.15 -11.90 0.14
CA ILE A 20 -12.87 -12.19 0.79
C ILE A 20 -12.72 -13.71 0.79
N GLN A 21 -11.81 -14.23 -0.04
CA GLN A 21 -11.62 -15.66 -0.23
C GLN A 21 -11.12 -16.29 1.07
N GLY A 22 -11.82 -17.33 1.54
CA GLY A 22 -11.54 -17.97 2.83
C GLY A 22 -12.07 -17.21 4.05
N GLY A 23 -12.70 -16.04 3.86
CA GLY A 23 -13.22 -15.21 4.95
C GLY A 23 -12.12 -14.49 5.74
N LEU A 24 -12.52 -13.90 6.88
CA LEU A 24 -11.61 -13.23 7.80
C LEU A 24 -11.08 -14.22 8.83
N LEU A 25 -9.77 -14.24 9.05
CA LEU A 25 -9.08 -15.02 10.06
C LEU A 25 -8.37 -14.10 11.04
N GLU A 26 -8.18 -14.57 12.28
CA GLU A 26 -7.35 -13.85 13.25
C GLU A 26 -5.96 -13.55 12.69
N GLY A 27 -5.47 -12.33 12.94
CA GLY A 27 -4.19 -11.85 12.47
C GLY A 27 -4.20 -11.37 11.02
N MET A 28 -5.29 -11.56 10.27
CA MET A 28 -5.41 -11.00 8.92
C MET A 28 -5.44 -9.47 8.98
N SER A 29 -4.75 -8.85 8.02
CA SER A 29 -4.78 -7.41 7.82
C SER A 29 -5.33 -7.10 6.44
N ILE A 30 -6.34 -6.22 6.39
CA ILE A 30 -6.88 -5.68 5.13
C ILE A 30 -6.38 -4.27 4.97
N THR A 31 -5.74 -3.97 3.85
CA THR A 31 -5.27 -2.63 3.53
C THR A 31 -6.05 -2.07 2.36
N VAL A 32 -6.70 -0.92 2.58
CA VAL A 32 -7.42 -0.16 1.56
C VAL A 32 -6.68 1.14 1.34
N CYS A 33 -6.13 1.31 0.14
CA CYS A 33 -5.51 2.56 -0.26
C CYS A 33 -6.39 3.29 -1.28
N GLY A 34 -6.39 4.61 -1.24
CA GLY A 34 -7.14 5.42 -2.20
C GLY A 34 -6.89 6.90 -2.03
N ARG A 35 -7.62 7.70 -2.79
CA ARG A 35 -7.65 9.16 -2.67
C ARG A 35 -9.04 9.60 -2.26
N VAL A 36 -9.14 10.40 -1.21
CA VAL A 36 -10.42 11.06 -0.89
C VAL A 36 -10.68 12.13 -1.95
N LEU A 37 -11.85 12.11 -2.58
CA LEU A 37 -12.19 13.14 -3.57
C LEU A 37 -12.25 14.55 -2.92
N PRO A 38 -11.80 15.61 -3.62
CA PRO A 38 -11.76 16.97 -3.06
C PRO A 38 -13.11 17.49 -2.54
N ASP A 39 -14.21 17.04 -3.13
CA ASP A 39 -15.59 17.42 -2.85
C ASP A 39 -16.36 16.33 -2.08
N ALA A 40 -15.68 15.28 -1.61
CA ALA A 40 -16.32 14.15 -0.94
C ALA A 40 -17.10 14.60 0.31
N ASN A 41 -18.37 14.22 0.40
CA ASN A 41 -19.16 14.39 1.63
C ASN A 41 -18.88 13.27 2.65
N ARG A 42 -18.67 12.04 2.16
CA ARG A 42 -18.32 10.85 2.92
C ARG A 42 -17.81 9.76 1.98
N PHE A 43 -17.13 8.76 2.52
CA PHE A 43 -16.96 7.44 1.90
C PHE A 43 -17.07 6.36 2.97
N HIS A 44 -17.23 5.10 2.59
CA HIS A 44 -17.22 4.01 3.58
C HIS A 44 -16.50 2.78 3.06
N VAL A 45 -15.99 2.00 4.01
CA VAL A 45 -15.46 0.66 3.81
C VAL A 45 -16.24 -0.27 4.73
N ASP A 46 -16.90 -1.25 4.14
CA ASP A 46 -17.73 -2.20 4.86
C ASP A 46 -17.14 -3.61 4.78
N LEU A 47 -17.09 -4.30 5.93
CA LEU A 47 -16.92 -5.76 5.98
C LEU A 47 -18.30 -6.39 6.18
N GLN A 48 -18.74 -7.18 5.21
CA GLN A 48 -20.12 -7.64 5.11
C GLN A 48 -20.23 -9.16 5.18
N ASN A 49 -21.36 -9.64 5.70
CA ASN A 49 -21.79 -11.04 5.64
C ASN A 49 -23.24 -11.07 5.14
N GLY A 50 -23.44 -11.33 3.85
CA GLY A 50 -24.74 -11.19 3.21
C GLY A 50 -25.25 -9.75 3.30
N SER A 51 -26.42 -9.55 3.93
CA SER A 51 -27.01 -8.22 4.13
C SER A 51 -26.53 -7.48 5.38
N ASP A 52 -25.77 -8.17 6.24
CA ASP A 52 -25.27 -7.62 7.49
C ASP A 52 -23.89 -7.00 7.29
N VAL A 53 -23.61 -5.96 8.08
CA VAL A 53 -22.34 -5.21 8.06
C VAL A 53 -21.65 -5.43 9.40
N ALA A 54 -20.64 -6.28 9.42
CA ALA A 54 -19.85 -6.58 10.62
C ALA A 54 -19.01 -5.37 11.07
N LEU A 55 -18.47 -4.62 10.10
CA LEU A 55 -17.76 -3.37 10.33
C LEU A 55 -18.17 -2.36 9.26
N HIS A 56 -18.72 -1.22 9.68
CA HIS A 56 -18.95 -0.05 8.85
C HIS A 56 -17.98 1.04 9.26
N PHE A 57 -17.02 1.35 8.40
CA PHE A 57 -16.06 2.42 8.61
C PHE A 57 -16.40 3.59 7.70
N ASN A 58 -16.86 4.71 8.26
CA ASN A 58 -17.44 5.80 7.47
C ASN A 58 -16.90 7.18 7.88
N PRO A 59 -15.79 7.62 7.27
CA PRO A 59 -15.36 9.02 7.33
C PRO A 59 -16.42 9.94 6.69
N ARG A 60 -16.80 10.98 7.43
CA ARG A 60 -17.73 12.04 7.01
C ARG A 60 -17.04 13.39 7.16
N TYR A 61 -17.37 14.34 6.28
CA TYR A 61 -16.72 15.64 6.19
C TYR A 61 -17.62 16.83 6.56
N ASN A 62 -18.81 16.54 7.07
CA ASN A 62 -19.66 17.55 7.71
C ASN A 62 -19.12 17.92 9.10
N SER A 63 -19.44 19.12 9.58
CA SER A 63 -19.21 19.56 10.97
C SER A 63 -17.77 19.36 11.50
N GLY A 64 -16.75 19.71 10.71
CA GLY A 64 -15.34 19.61 11.11
C GLY A 64 -14.67 18.27 10.81
N GLY A 65 -15.42 17.30 10.28
CA GLY A 65 -14.92 16.02 9.78
C GLY A 65 -14.66 15.00 10.89
N TYR A 66 -15.31 13.84 10.81
CA TYR A 66 -15.22 12.78 11.82
C TYR A 66 -15.41 11.40 11.20
N VAL A 67 -15.00 10.34 11.91
CA VAL A 67 -15.18 8.95 11.45
C VAL A 67 -16.22 8.25 12.31
N ILE A 68 -17.25 7.70 11.67
CA ILE A 68 -18.21 6.80 12.32
C ILE A 68 -17.77 5.35 12.13
N ILE A 69 -17.82 4.57 13.21
CA ILE A 69 -17.66 3.13 13.21
C ILE A 69 -18.94 2.50 13.74
N ASN A 70 -19.53 1.57 13.00
CA ASN A 70 -20.76 0.90 13.44
C ASN A 70 -20.83 -0.54 12.91
N SER A 71 -21.87 -1.27 13.29
CA SER A 71 -22.28 -2.54 12.69
C SER A 71 -23.78 -2.51 12.37
N ARG A 72 -24.19 -3.31 11.40
CA ARG A 72 -25.60 -3.50 11.02
C ARG A 72 -25.94 -4.98 11.06
N MET A 73 -26.77 -5.37 12.03
CA MET A 73 -27.16 -6.76 12.26
C MET A 73 -28.67 -6.90 12.07
N ASN A 74 -29.11 -7.91 11.32
CA ASN A 74 -30.53 -8.15 11.03
C ASN A 74 -31.26 -6.90 10.52
N GLY A 75 -30.56 -6.10 9.70
CA GLY A 75 -31.11 -4.89 9.12
C GLY A 75 -31.08 -3.63 10.00
N VAL A 76 -30.63 -3.72 11.26
CA VAL A 76 -30.65 -2.62 12.23
C VAL A 76 -29.23 -2.14 12.53
N TRP A 77 -29.01 -0.83 12.47
CA TRP A 77 -27.74 -0.21 12.86
C TRP A 77 -27.59 -0.21 14.38
N GLY A 78 -26.39 -0.52 14.86
CA GLY A 78 -26.03 -0.39 16.26
C GLY A 78 -25.78 1.05 16.68
N GLU A 79 -25.24 1.22 17.88
CA GLU A 79 -24.78 2.50 18.40
C GLU A 79 -23.56 3.01 17.59
N GLU A 80 -23.64 4.25 17.09
CA GLU A 80 -22.51 4.87 16.40
C GLU A 80 -21.34 5.08 17.36
N LYS A 81 -20.20 4.44 17.08
CA LYS A 81 -18.96 4.62 17.83
C LYS A 81 -18.02 5.54 17.08
N ASN A 82 -17.16 6.21 17.86
CA ASN A 82 -16.11 7.13 17.41
C ASN A 82 -16.66 8.44 16.81
N LYS A 83 -16.22 9.57 17.36
CA LYS A 83 -16.41 10.93 16.83
C LYS A 83 -15.08 11.68 16.85
N SER A 84 -13.98 10.94 16.68
CA SER A 84 -12.66 11.54 16.53
C SER A 84 -12.60 12.29 15.20
N GLN A 85 -11.80 13.36 15.17
CA GLN A 85 -11.56 14.12 13.96
C GLN A 85 -11.01 13.20 12.87
N THR A 86 -11.50 13.35 11.64
CA THR A 86 -11.09 12.46 10.53
C THR A 86 -9.61 12.63 10.20
N SER A 87 -8.87 11.52 10.19
CA SER A 87 -7.46 11.47 9.75
C SER A 87 -7.32 11.30 8.23
N PHE A 88 -8.39 11.46 7.46
CA PHE A 88 -8.39 11.32 5.99
C PHE A 88 -8.81 12.63 5.33
N PRO A 89 -7.90 13.58 5.09
CA PRO A 89 -8.28 14.86 4.49
C PRO A 89 -8.78 14.68 3.05
N ARG A 90 -9.70 15.56 2.62
CA ARG A 90 -10.12 15.65 1.22
C ARG A 90 -8.94 15.93 0.30
N GLY A 91 -8.95 15.34 -0.89
CA GLY A 91 -7.92 15.49 -1.90
C GLY A 91 -6.62 14.73 -1.64
N GLN A 92 -6.45 14.15 -0.45
CA GLN A 92 -5.24 13.43 -0.03
C GLN A 92 -5.34 11.92 -0.29
N LEU A 93 -4.18 11.30 -0.48
CA LEU A 93 -4.05 9.85 -0.42
C LEU A 93 -4.28 9.36 1.00
N PHE A 94 -4.81 8.15 1.12
CA PHE A 94 -4.91 7.44 2.39
C PHE A 94 -4.52 5.97 2.23
N ALA A 95 -4.12 5.40 3.35
CA ALA A 95 -4.11 3.97 3.58
C ALA A 95 -4.93 3.70 4.85
N LEU A 96 -5.88 2.77 4.78
CA LEU A 96 -6.64 2.27 5.92
C LEU A 96 -6.23 0.82 6.13
N GLN A 97 -5.67 0.51 7.29
CA GLN A 97 -5.35 -0.86 7.66
C GLN A 97 -6.35 -1.36 8.70
N ILE A 98 -6.98 -2.50 8.45
CA ILE A 98 -7.93 -3.13 9.36
C ILE A 98 -7.30 -4.45 9.82
N LEU A 99 -6.87 -4.51 11.08
CA LEU A 99 -6.41 -5.74 11.70
C LEU A 99 -7.60 -6.52 12.26
N VAL A 100 -7.69 -7.80 11.91
CA VAL A 100 -8.67 -8.75 12.44
C VAL A 100 -8.08 -9.43 13.65
N THR A 101 -8.76 -9.33 14.80
CA THR A 101 -8.42 -10.04 16.05
C THR A 101 -9.60 -10.91 16.46
N LEU A 102 -9.40 -11.85 17.41
CA LEU A 102 -10.50 -12.68 17.93
C LEU A 102 -11.65 -11.86 18.54
N SER A 103 -11.34 -10.68 19.08
CA SER A 103 -12.29 -9.87 19.84
C SER A 103 -12.77 -8.61 19.12
N SER A 104 -12.11 -8.18 18.04
CA SER A 104 -12.39 -6.89 17.40
C SER A 104 -11.78 -6.72 16.00
N TYR A 105 -12.30 -5.75 15.26
CA TYR A 105 -11.62 -5.14 14.11
C TYR A 105 -10.94 -3.85 14.58
N GLN A 106 -9.68 -3.67 14.24
CA GLN A 106 -8.89 -2.49 14.63
C GLN A 106 -8.49 -1.69 13.39
N PRO A 107 -9.29 -0.67 13.00
CA PRO A 107 -8.88 0.30 12.00
C PRO A 107 -7.71 1.13 12.54
N HIS A 108 -6.56 1.06 11.89
CA HIS A 108 -5.41 1.91 12.14
C HIS A 108 -5.25 2.89 10.98
N HIS A 109 -4.94 4.15 11.33
CA HIS A 109 -4.48 5.15 10.39
C HIS A 109 -2.96 5.04 10.24
N PRO A 110 -2.39 5.50 9.11
CA PRO A 110 -0.95 5.65 8.98
C PRO A 110 -0.44 6.58 10.09
N ALA A 111 0.79 6.34 10.52
CA ALA A 111 1.44 7.22 11.48
C ALA A 111 1.47 8.67 10.94
N PRO A 112 1.44 9.70 11.83
CA PRO A 112 1.36 11.10 11.41
C PRO A 112 2.44 11.47 10.37
N PRO A 113 2.17 12.40 9.42
CA PRO A 113 3.16 12.84 8.46
C PRO A 113 4.49 13.22 9.13
N GLY A 114 5.59 12.59 8.70
CA GLY A 114 6.93 12.79 9.27
C GLY A 114 7.34 11.82 10.39
N SER A 115 6.49 10.86 10.78
CA SER A 115 6.89 9.79 11.72
C SER A 115 7.87 8.79 11.10
N LEU A 116 7.78 8.57 9.79
CA LEU A 116 8.65 7.69 9.04
C LEU A 116 9.88 8.48 8.59
N LYS A 117 11.04 8.15 9.16
CA LYS A 117 12.31 8.81 8.84
C LYS A 117 12.97 8.16 7.64
N VAL A 118 13.53 8.98 6.76
CA VAL A 118 14.36 8.55 5.63
C VAL A 118 15.83 8.80 5.98
N PRO A 119 16.76 7.83 5.79
CA PRO A 119 16.55 6.52 5.18
C PRO A 119 15.64 5.62 6.03
N TYR A 120 14.65 5.01 5.37
CA TYR A 120 13.72 4.08 5.99
C TYR A 120 14.18 2.66 5.71
N LYS A 121 14.29 1.84 6.75
CA LYS A 121 14.66 0.42 6.59
C LYS A 121 13.77 -0.43 7.47
N SER A 122 13.20 -1.48 6.90
CA SER A 122 12.35 -2.43 7.60
C SER A 122 12.60 -3.86 7.14
N ILE A 123 12.31 -4.80 8.03
CA ILE A 123 12.28 -6.23 7.70
C ILE A 123 10.97 -6.55 6.97
N ILE A 124 11.06 -7.43 5.98
CA ILE A 124 9.93 -8.08 5.33
C ILE A 124 9.82 -9.47 5.97
N ASP A 125 8.91 -9.62 6.92
CA ASP A 125 8.79 -10.87 7.69
C ASP A 125 8.50 -12.08 6.76
N GLY A 126 9.41 -13.06 6.80
CA GLY A 126 9.38 -14.25 5.94
C GLY A 126 9.84 -14.02 4.50
N GLY A 127 10.39 -12.84 4.20
CA GLY A 127 10.84 -12.44 2.88
C GLY A 127 9.72 -12.25 1.86
N LEU A 128 10.10 -12.10 0.60
CA LEU A 128 9.15 -12.06 -0.50
C LEU A 128 8.62 -13.46 -0.86
N ARG A 129 7.44 -13.46 -1.48
CA ARG A 129 6.80 -14.64 -2.07
C ARG A 129 5.85 -14.17 -3.16
N SER A 130 5.52 -15.06 -4.09
CA SER A 130 4.44 -14.79 -5.04
C SER A 130 3.16 -14.40 -4.29
N GLY A 131 2.54 -13.28 -4.68
CA GLY A 131 1.39 -12.70 -4.02
C GLY A 131 1.71 -11.61 -2.97
N LYS A 132 2.98 -11.41 -2.59
CA LYS A 132 3.38 -10.38 -1.62
C LYS A 132 3.27 -8.98 -2.25
N VAL A 133 2.77 -8.02 -1.48
CA VAL A 133 2.55 -6.63 -1.89
C VAL A 133 3.32 -5.71 -0.95
N ILE A 134 4.17 -4.86 -1.51
CA ILE A 134 4.78 -3.73 -0.81
C ILE A 134 4.08 -2.45 -1.23
N ILE A 135 3.64 -1.64 -0.27
CA ILE A 135 2.97 -0.35 -0.52
C ILE A 135 3.80 0.76 0.11
N ILE A 136 4.10 1.79 -0.68
CA ILE A 136 4.85 2.98 -0.26
C ILE A 136 4.03 4.19 -0.67
N GLN A 137 3.66 5.05 0.28
CA GLN A 137 3.03 6.35 0.02
C GLN A 137 3.91 7.48 0.57
N GLY A 138 3.96 8.59 -0.17
CA GLY A 138 4.73 9.75 0.23
C GLY A 138 4.67 10.88 -0.80
N VAL A 139 5.58 11.84 -0.63
CA VAL A 139 5.80 12.97 -1.54
C VAL A 139 7.31 13.06 -1.79
N ILE A 140 7.72 13.11 -3.05
CA ILE A 140 9.13 13.35 -3.41
C ILE A 140 9.38 14.86 -3.39
N ASN A 141 10.37 15.33 -2.64
CA ASN A 141 10.61 16.76 -2.46
C ASN A 141 11.50 17.36 -3.56
N SER A 142 12.59 16.67 -3.91
CA SER A 142 13.52 17.10 -4.95
C SER A 142 13.97 15.93 -5.83
N GLU A 143 15.24 15.52 -5.76
CA GLU A 143 15.91 14.74 -6.81
C GLU A 143 15.74 13.22 -6.72
N GLY A 144 15.00 12.69 -5.75
CA GLY A 144 14.69 11.28 -5.87
C GLY A 144 14.13 10.55 -4.67
N MET A 145 13.59 9.39 -5.01
CA MET A 145 13.27 8.30 -4.12
C MET A 145 13.98 7.08 -4.66
N GLU A 146 14.67 6.36 -3.80
CA GLU A 146 15.31 5.09 -4.15
C GLU A 146 14.67 4.00 -3.32
N ILE A 147 14.25 2.92 -3.97
CA ILE A 147 13.70 1.73 -3.30
C ILE A 147 14.64 0.55 -3.58
N PHE A 148 14.99 -0.16 -2.52
CA PHE A 148 15.83 -1.34 -2.57
C PHE A 148 15.10 -2.50 -1.88
N LEU A 149 14.90 -3.59 -2.62
CA LEU A 149 14.56 -4.90 -2.05
C LEU A 149 15.86 -5.69 -1.96
N ARG A 150 16.32 -5.91 -0.72
CA ARG A 150 17.65 -6.45 -0.45
C ARG A 150 17.56 -7.87 0.06
N HIS A 151 18.56 -8.65 -0.31
CA HIS A 151 18.90 -9.92 0.34
C HIS A 151 20.27 -9.78 1.02
N ARG A 152 20.73 -10.86 1.66
CA ARG A 152 21.94 -10.85 2.50
C ARG A 152 23.18 -10.28 1.79
N THR A 153 23.36 -10.55 0.50
CA THR A 153 24.61 -10.24 -0.23
C THR A 153 24.43 -9.19 -1.32
N GLY A 154 23.21 -8.70 -1.57
CA GLY A 154 22.94 -7.88 -2.75
C GLY A 154 21.61 -7.14 -2.74
N ILE A 155 21.16 -6.78 -3.94
CA ILE A 155 19.91 -6.05 -4.17
C ILE A 155 19.15 -6.79 -5.27
N ALA A 156 18.06 -7.45 -4.92
CA ALA A 156 17.22 -8.16 -5.88
C ALA A 156 16.48 -7.19 -6.80
N PHE A 157 16.03 -6.05 -6.27
CA PHE A 157 15.33 -5.02 -7.02
C PHE A 157 15.72 -3.63 -6.53
N TYR A 158 16.35 -2.87 -7.42
CA TYR A 158 16.60 -1.44 -7.28
C TYR A 158 15.62 -0.68 -8.16
N TYR A 159 15.06 0.41 -7.63
CA TYR A 159 14.11 1.25 -8.34
C TYR A 159 14.41 2.73 -8.03
N ARG A 160 14.64 3.52 -9.08
CA ARG A 160 14.89 4.96 -8.96
C ARG A 160 14.27 5.76 -10.11
N PRO A 161 13.34 6.68 -9.84
CA PRO A 161 12.99 7.76 -10.74
C PRO A 161 14.16 8.71 -10.99
N HIS A 162 14.41 9.04 -12.27
CA HIS A 162 15.36 10.06 -12.72
C HIS A 162 14.59 11.14 -13.48
N PHE A 163 14.31 12.27 -12.80
CA PHE A 163 13.42 13.31 -13.32
C PHE A 163 14.01 14.06 -14.53
N ASP A 164 15.32 14.29 -14.56
CA ASP A 164 15.96 15.02 -15.66
C ASP A 164 15.88 14.28 -17.01
N GLU A 165 15.91 12.95 -16.95
CA GLU A 165 15.86 12.07 -18.12
C GLU A 165 14.43 11.56 -18.38
N ASN A 166 13.47 11.86 -17.49
CA ASN A 166 12.12 11.32 -17.49
C ASN A 166 12.07 9.78 -17.58
N VAL A 167 12.99 9.10 -16.88
CA VAL A 167 13.03 7.63 -16.83
C VAL A 167 12.96 7.12 -15.40
N ILE A 168 12.52 5.88 -15.24
CA ILE A 168 12.69 5.06 -14.06
C ILE A 168 13.76 4.04 -14.41
N VAL A 169 14.79 3.94 -13.58
CA VAL A 169 15.83 2.91 -13.70
C VAL A 169 15.54 1.78 -12.73
N CYS A 170 15.54 0.56 -13.25
CA CYS A 170 15.48 -0.67 -12.48
C CYS A 170 16.73 -1.52 -12.71
N ASN A 171 17.24 -2.14 -11.65
CA ASN A 171 18.40 -3.02 -11.75
C ASN A 171 18.48 -4.00 -10.57
N SER A 172 19.45 -4.90 -10.60
CA SER A 172 19.84 -5.79 -9.50
C SER A 172 21.35 -5.69 -9.28
N TYR A 173 21.77 -5.88 -8.03
CA TYR A 173 23.18 -5.88 -7.64
C TYR A 173 23.53 -7.24 -7.06
N GLU A 174 24.35 -8.00 -7.80
CA GLU A 174 24.72 -9.38 -7.49
C GLU A 174 26.23 -9.55 -7.64
N ASP A 175 26.86 -10.39 -6.83
CA ASP A 175 28.29 -10.70 -6.88
C ASP A 175 29.21 -9.47 -6.94
N GLY A 176 28.84 -8.40 -6.25
CA GLY A 176 29.64 -7.17 -6.17
C GLY A 176 29.55 -6.26 -7.41
N LYS A 177 28.58 -6.48 -8.31
CA LYS A 177 28.39 -5.66 -9.52
C LYS A 177 26.91 -5.38 -9.81
N TRP A 178 26.65 -4.24 -10.43
CA TRP A 178 25.35 -3.94 -11.03
C TRP A 178 25.16 -4.75 -12.31
N GLY A 179 23.94 -5.21 -12.55
CA GLY A 179 23.52 -5.77 -13.83
C GLY A 179 23.27 -4.70 -14.90
N GLU A 180 22.61 -5.09 -15.99
CA GLU A 180 22.18 -4.15 -17.02
C GLU A 180 20.96 -3.34 -16.55
N ASN A 181 20.99 -2.02 -16.76
CA ASN A 181 19.86 -1.16 -16.43
C ASN A 181 18.65 -1.47 -17.33
N GLU A 182 17.48 -1.64 -16.74
CA GLU A 182 16.20 -1.53 -17.43
C GLU A 182 15.64 -0.13 -17.20
N THR A 183 15.16 0.52 -18.26
CA THR A 183 14.63 1.88 -18.19
C THR A 183 13.18 1.91 -18.65
N TYR A 184 12.37 2.71 -17.97
CA TYR A 184 10.93 2.85 -18.20
C TYR A 184 10.56 4.33 -18.18
N GLU A 185 9.48 4.72 -18.87
CA GLU A 185 9.06 6.14 -18.89
C GLU A 185 8.50 6.59 -17.52
N LEU A 186 8.92 7.78 -17.06
CA LEU A 186 8.48 8.42 -15.83
C LEU A 186 7.22 9.27 -16.06
N THR A 187 6.07 8.64 -16.31
CA THR A 187 4.85 9.38 -16.69
C THR A 187 3.95 9.78 -15.51
N LEU A 188 3.95 9.00 -14.43
CA LEU A 188 2.98 9.13 -13.33
C LEU A 188 3.54 9.67 -12.01
N ILE A 189 4.87 9.78 -11.89
CA ILE A 189 5.54 10.27 -10.68
C ILE A 189 5.99 11.71 -10.92
N LYS A 190 5.64 12.61 -10.01
CA LYS A 190 6.01 14.02 -10.08
C LYS A 190 6.54 14.50 -8.74
N ILE A 191 7.52 15.40 -8.79
CA ILE A 191 8.06 16.08 -7.62
C ILE A 191 6.95 16.95 -6.99
N GLY A 192 6.85 16.91 -5.67
CA GLY A 192 5.90 17.69 -4.88
C GLY A 192 4.47 17.17 -4.86
N GLU A 193 4.14 16.13 -5.64
CA GLU A 193 2.80 15.52 -5.65
C GLU A 193 2.73 14.26 -4.77
N PRO A 194 1.58 14.00 -4.11
CA PRO A 194 1.35 12.73 -3.44
C PRO A 194 1.44 11.55 -4.41
N LEU A 195 2.16 10.51 -4.01
CA LEU A 195 2.33 9.31 -4.79
C LEU A 195 2.12 8.06 -3.95
N GLN A 196 1.65 7.00 -4.60
CA GLN A 196 1.70 5.63 -4.10
C GLN A 196 2.48 4.76 -5.10
N VAL A 197 3.58 4.15 -4.66
CA VAL A 197 4.21 3.03 -5.36
C VAL A 197 3.73 1.74 -4.74
N THR A 198 3.32 0.79 -5.58
CA THR A 198 2.99 -0.56 -5.15
C THR A 198 3.81 -1.56 -5.95
N ILE A 199 4.59 -2.38 -5.25
CA ILE A 199 5.40 -3.43 -5.83
C ILE A 199 4.70 -4.76 -5.52
N PHE A 200 4.17 -5.39 -6.55
CA PHE A 200 3.54 -6.70 -6.46
C PHE A 200 4.53 -7.78 -6.91
N CYS A 201 4.88 -8.70 -6.01
CA CYS A 201 5.73 -9.83 -6.33
C CYS A 201 4.88 -10.93 -6.95
N SER A 202 4.95 -11.11 -8.27
CA SER A 202 4.34 -12.24 -8.98
C SER A 202 5.30 -13.43 -9.04
N CYS A 203 4.86 -14.53 -9.66
CA CYS A 203 5.74 -15.68 -9.92
C CYS A 203 6.79 -15.43 -11.02
N HIS A 204 6.62 -14.40 -11.85
CA HIS A 204 7.53 -14.10 -12.97
C HIS A 204 8.44 -12.89 -12.69
N GLY A 205 8.01 -11.96 -11.85
CA GLY A 205 8.77 -10.73 -11.59
C GLY A 205 8.07 -9.82 -10.59
N TYR A 206 8.49 -8.57 -10.58
CA TYR A 206 7.82 -7.49 -9.88
C TYR A 206 6.93 -6.72 -10.85
N GLU A 207 5.67 -6.55 -10.51
CA GLU A 207 4.75 -5.66 -11.22
C GLU A 207 4.64 -4.36 -10.42
N VAL A 208 4.95 -3.23 -11.06
CA VAL A 208 5.02 -1.92 -10.38
C VAL A 208 3.84 -1.05 -10.79
N PHE A 209 3.10 -0.60 -9.79
CA PHE A 209 1.96 0.30 -9.95
C PHE A 209 2.27 1.65 -9.32
N VAL A 210 1.92 2.73 -10.03
CA VAL A 210 1.97 4.10 -9.50
C VAL A 210 0.55 4.64 -9.47
N ASN A 211 0.09 5.07 -8.30
CA ASN A 211 -1.27 5.59 -8.09
C ASN A 211 -2.37 4.63 -8.60
N GLY A 212 -2.14 3.32 -8.48
CA GLY A 212 -3.06 2.26 -8.89
C GLY A 212 -2.97 1.85 -10.37
N GLN A 213 -2.22 2.59 -11.20
CA GLN A 213 -1.99 2.22 -12.60
C GLN A 213 -0.69 1.44 -12.75
N GLN A 214 -0.73 0.28 -13.41
CA GLN A 214 0.48 -0.49 -13.72
C GLN A 214 1.34 0.30 -14.70
N THR A 215 2.64 0.42 -14.39
CA THR A 215 3.60 1.17 -15.18
C THR A 215 4.54 0.25 -15.95
N HIS A 216 5.08 -0.77 -15.30
CA HIS A 216 6.00 -1.73 -15.91
C HIS A 216 6.12 -3.01 -15.05
N THR A 217 6.90 -3.96 -15.56
CA THR A 217 7.27 -5.20 -14.88
C THR A 217 8.77 -5.41 -14.95
N TYR A 218 9.39 -5.88 -13.87
CA TYR A 218 10.81 -6.24 -13.82
C TYR A 218 10.97 -7.73 -13.50
N SER A 219 11.59 -8.50 -14.39
CA SER A 219 11.75 -9.94 -14.21
C SER A 219 12.66 -10.28 -13.01
N HIS A 220 12.37 -11.38 -12.31
CA HIS A 220 13.22 -11.82 -11.19
C HIS A 220 14.63 -12.20 -11.67
N ARG A 221 15.62 -11.34 -11.42
CA ARG A 221 17.04 -11.68 -11.60
C ARG A 221 17.63 -12.45 -10.42
N TYR A 222 17.04 -12.28 -9.24
CA TYR A 222 17.33 -13.05 -8.05
C TYR A 222 16.07 -13.82 -7.62
N ALA A 223 16.08 -15.14 -7.72
CA ALA A 223 14.89 -15.98 -7.63
C ALA A 223 14.59 -16.53 -6.21
N ASN A 224 15.53 -16.44 -5.28
CA ASN A 224 15.33 -16.90 -3.90
C ASN A 224 14.51 -15.86 -3.11
N LEU A 225 13.22 -15.74 -3.42
CA LEU A 225 12.35 -14.66 -2.93
C LEU A 225 12.33 -14.53 -1.40
N GLN A 226 12.40 -15.66 -0.67
CA GLN A 226 12.41 -15.68 0.80
C GLN A 226 13.67 -15.05 1.41
N GLU A 227 14.78 -14.99 0.67
CA GLU A 227 16.01 -14.30 1.12
C GLU A 227 15.92 -12.78 0.90
N ILE A 228 14.92 -12.29 0.17
CA ILE A 228 14.67 -10.87 -0.03
C ILE A 228 13.84 -10.37 1.15
N ASP A 229 14.51 -9.99 2.23
CA ASP A 229 13.92 -9.79 3.56
C ASP A 229 14.07 -8.35 4.09
N VAL A 230 14.62 -7.43 3.30
CA VAL A 230 14.79 -6.04 3.71
C VAL A 230 14.27 -5.08 2.65
N LEU A 231 13.38 -4.18 3.07
CA LEU A 231 13.01 -2.98 2.33
C LEU A 231 13.87 -1.81 2.85
N ASP A 232 14.58 -1.14 1.95
CA ASP A 232 15.40 0.04 2.23
C ASP A 232 14.95 1.15 1.26
N ILE A 233 14.55 2.30 1.79
CA ILE A 233 14.06 3.46 1.03
C ILE A 233 14.93 4.67 1.38
N ARG A 234 15.44 5.35 0.36
CA ARG A 234 16.35 6.49 0.50
C ARG A 234 15.94 7.63 -0.44
N GLY A 235 16.71 8.71 -0.38
CA GLY A 235 16.49 9.90 -1.19
C GLY A 235 15.75 11.00 -0.44
N ASP A 236 15.37 12.05 -1.17
CA ASP A 236 14.64 13.20 -0.64
C ASP A 236 13.13 13.00 -0.83
N VAL A 237 12.58 12.12 0.01
CA VAL A 237 11.16 11.73 0.02
C VAL A 237 10.61 11.83 1.44
N GLN A 238 9.42 12.41 1.58
CA GLN A 238 8.65 12.36 2.81
C GLN A 238 7.68 11.17 2.74
N LEU A 239 7.86 10.19 3.63
CA LEU A 239 7.00 9.01 3.70
C LEU A 239 5.78 9.25 4.59
N SER A 240 4.61 8.86 4.10
CA SER A 240 3.34 8.92 4.84
C SER A 240 2.81 7.53 5.23
N PHE A 241 3.16 6.49 4.47
CA PHE A 241 2.79 5.11 4.78
C PHE A 241 3.75 4.14 4.11
N VAL A 242 4.16 3.09 4.83
CA VAL A 242 4.91 1.97 4.26
C VAL A 242 4.37 0.67 4.83
N GLN A 243 4.06 -0.28 3.94
CA GLN A 243 3.71 -1.65 4.29
C GLN A 243 4.68 -2.60 3.56
N PRO A 244 5.65 -3.19 4.27
CA PRO A 244 6.60 -4.15 3.70
C PRO A 244 6.03 -5.57 3.53
#